data_AF-A0A8I1X1G9-F1
#
_entry.id   AF-A0A8I1X1G9-F1
#
_cell.length_a   1.000
_cell.length_b   1.000
_cell.length_c   1.000
_cell.angle_alpha   90.00
_cell.angle_beta   90.00
_cell.angle_gamma   90.00
#
_symmetry.space_group_name_H-M   'P 1'
#
loop_
_entity.id
_entity.type
_entity.pdbx_description
1 polymer ?
#
loop_
_entity_poly.entity_id
_entity_poly.type
_entity_poly.pdbx_seq_one_letter_code
_entity_poly.pdbx_strand_id
1 'polypeptide(L)'
;MKKELTHRSHELKALGWNQEDLTRYEDLWDYSQRWGLINLEREDRQFLKQAEKLLPKIQNKKISVKKTIEEKSYYLWLNFYLDEINIFSNSNLPKNKYGVWTLLIEEEIKLLKELQPVLGLPDTLKAKNLYENRKELINKAFSEFDAKNNDKCFNFDEVLNNSEKDVGKNWKSITEKDPEANKTFPIIDSANIEKLRSAITEDLSTYMKDNYPSLKKDL
;
A
#
# COMPACT_ATOMS: atom_id res chain seq x y z
N MET A 1 -4.60 17.10 -13.30
CA MET A 1 -3.47 17.82 -13.95
C MET A 1 -3.68 19.30 -13.66
N LYS A 2 -2.71 20.00 -13.06
CA LYS A 2 -2.81 21.47 -13.00
C LYS A 2 -2.68 21.93 -14.45
N LYS A 3 -3.75 22.50 -15.01
CA LYS A 3 -3.67 23.19 -16.30
C LYS A 3 -2.68 24.34 -16.11
N GLU A 4 -1.67 24.45 -16.96
CA GLU A 4 -0.81 25.63 -17.00
C GLU A 4 -1.70 26.85 -17.23
N LEU A 5 -1.58 27.88 -16.38
CA LEU A 5 -2.46 29.06 -16.41
C LEU A 5 -1.92 30.17 -17.32
N THR A 6 -0.69 30.01 -17.84
CA THR A 6 0.01 31.01 -18.68
C THR A 6 0.92 30.32 -19.68
N HIS A 7 1.05 30.89 -20.88
CA HIS A 7 1.98 30.44 -21.93
C HIS A 7 3.46 30.52 -21.48
N ARG A 8 4.31 29.64 -22.03
CA ARG A 8 5.75 29.54 -21.69
C ARG A 8 6.67 30.15 -22.75
N SER A 9 6.21 31.23 -23.37
CA SER A 9 6.94 31.96 -24.43
C SER A 9 8.31 32.46 -23.98
N HIS A 10 8.46 32.85 -22.71
CA HIS A 10 9.76 33.25 -22.14
C HIS A 10 10.83 32.14 -22.19
N GLU A 11 10.43 30.87 -22.08
CA GLU A 11 11.35 29.74 -22.21
C GLU A 11 11.71 29.47 -23.68
N LEU A 12 10.75 29.62 -24.60
CA LEU A 12 11.03 29.57 -26.05
C LEU A 12 11.96 30.70 -26.48
N LYS A 13 11.82 31.90 -25.89
CA LYS A 13 12.72 33.03 -26.10
C LYS A 13 14.15 32.70 -25.66
N ALA A 14 14.30 32.02 -24.52
CA ALA A 14 15.60 31.53 -24.05
C ALA A 14 16.20 30.44 -24.96
N LEU A 15 15.36 29.72 -25.70
CA LEU A 15 15.77 28.74 -26.73
C LEU A 15 16.09 29.39 -28.10
N GLY A 16 16.05 30.72 -28.21
CA GLY A 16 16.44 31.45 -29.42
C GLY A 16 15.33 31.64 -30.45
N TRP A 17 14.06 31.50 -30.06
CA TRP A 17 12.92 31.79 -30.94
C TRP A 17 12.84 33.27 -31.29
N ASN A 18 12.42 33.58 -32.54
CA ASN A 18 12.24 34.96 -32.98
C ASN A 18 10.96 35.57 -32.38
N GLN A 19 10.83 36.90 -32.45
CA GLN A 19 9.72 37.61 -31.81
C GLN A 19 8.35 37.30 -32.47
N GLU A 20 8.31 37.04 -33.77
CA GLU A 20 7.07 36.74 -34.51
C GLU A 20 6.51 35.37 -34.13
N ASP A 21 7.37 34.35 -34.04
CA ASP A 21 7.02 32.99 -33.62
C ASP A 21 6.62 32.94 -32.15
N LEU A 22 7.22 33.78 -31.31
CA LEU A 22 6.81 33.94 -29.91
C LEU A 22 5.39 34.49 -29.80
N THR A 23 5.09 35.59 -30.50
CA THR A 23 3.73 36.16 -30.50
C THR A 23 2.71 35.19 -31.08
N ARG A 24 3.06 34.51 -32.19
CA ARG A 24 2.20 33.46 -32.76
C ARG A 24 1.94 32.31 -31.76
N TYR A 25 2.96 31.90 -31.01
CA TYR A 25 2.80 30.86 -29.98
C TYR A 25 1.87 31.31 -28.85
N GLU A 26 2.02 32.55 -28.36
CA GLU A 26 1.16 33.12 -27.31
C GLU A 26 -0.32 33.13 -27.74
N ASP A 27 -0.60 33.65 -28.94
CA ASP A 27 -1.95 33.76 -29.49
C ASP A 27 -2.60 32.38 -29.69
N LEU A 28 -1.86 31.44 -30.28
CA LEU A 28 -2.35 30.07 -30.51
C LEU A 28 -2.55 29.31 -29.21
N TRP A 29 -1.68 29.51 -28.21
CA TRP A 29 -1.79 28.86 -26.91
C TRP A 29 -3.02 29.37 -26.17
N ASP A 30 -3.22 30.68 -26.09
CA ASP A 30 -4.40 31.30 -25.47
C ASP A 30 -5.69 30.89 -26.17
N TYR A 31 -5.69 30.86 -27.51
CA TYR A 31 -6.82 30.35 -28.28
C TYR A 31 -7.12 28.89 -27.96
N SER A 32 -6.08 28.05 -27.86
CA SER A 32 -6.24 26.62 -27.54
C SER A 32 -6.81 26.38 -26.13
N GLN A 33 -6.49 27.24 -25.15
CA GLN A 33 -7.06 27.14 -23.81
C GLN A 33 -8.54 27.53 -23.78
N ARG A 34 -8.93 28.52 -24.57
CA ARG A 34 -10.31 29.03 -24.64
C ARG A 34 -11.24 28.14 -25.47
N TRP A 35 -10.76 27.67 -26.62
CA TRP A 35 -11.60 26.98 -27.61
C TRP A 35 -11.20 25.52 -27.84
N GLY A 36 -10.06 25.07 -27.32
CA GLY A 36 -9.55 23.71 -27.50
C GLY A 36 -8.74 23.54 -28.79
N LEU A 37 -7.70 22.69 -28.72
CA LEU A 37 -6.79 22.41 -29.84
C LEU A 37 -7.50 21.90 -31.10
N ILE A 38 -8.67 21.27 -30.99
CA ILE A 38 -9.39 20.71 -32.14
C ILE A 38 -9.87 21.79 -33.13
N ASN A 39 -10.08 23.01 -32.64
CA ASN A 39 -10.56 24.16 -33.42
C ASN A 39 -9.43 24.93 -34.11
N LEU A 40 -8.17 24.55 -33.89
CA LEU A 40 -7.05 25.13 -34.60
C LEU A 40 -6.83 24.43 -35.94
N GLU A 41 -6.37 25.20 -36.91
CA GLU A 41 -5.93 24.69 -38.20
C GLU A 41 -4.84 23.62 -38.00
N ARG A 42 -4.71 22.72 -38.98
CA ARG A 42 -3.73 21.63 -38.89
C ARG A 42 -2.31 22.15 -38.70
N GLU A 43 -1.95 23.23 -39.38
CA GLU A 43 -0.62 23.84 -39.32
C GLU A 43 -0.35 24.47 -37.95
N ASP A 44 -1.31 25.21 -37.41
CA ASP A 44 -1.20 25.82 -36.08
C ASP A 44 -1.13 24.80 -34.95
N ARG A 45 -1.87 23.68 -35.08
CA ARG A 45 -1.73 22.53 -34.16
C ARG A 45 -0.34 21.92 -34.21
N GLN A 46 0.25 21.81 -35.40
CA GLN A 46 1.59 21.26 -35.56
C GLN A 46 2.64 22.22 -34.98
N PHE A 47 2.48 23.52 -35.21
CA PHE A 47 3.34 24.56 -34.65
C PHE A 47 3.33 24.53 -33.11
N LEU A 48 2.15 24.54 -32.47
CA LEU A 48 2.04 24.44 -31.01
C LEU A 48 2.68 23.17 -30.46
N LYS A 49 2.45 22.01 -31.09
CA LYS A 49 3.05 20.73 -30.67
C LYS A 49 4.57 20.74 -30.79
N GLN A 50 5.12 21.39 -31.82
CA GLN A 50 6.57 21.52 -31.98
C GLN A 50 7.15 22.44 -30.90
N ALA A 51 6.52 23.57 -30.62
CA ALA A 51 6.91 24.48 -29.55
C ALA A 51 6.88 23.79 -28.17
N GLU A 52 5.78 23.12 -27.82
CA GLU A 52 5.66 22.40 -26.54
C GLU A 52 6.63 21.22 -26.40
N LYS A 53 7.03 20.60 -27.52
CA LYS A 53 8.03 19.50 -27.50
C LYS A 53 9.43 20.01 -27.16
N LEU A 54 9.76 21.26 -27.54
CA LEU A 54 11.06 21.87 -27.27
C LEU A 54 11.17 22.41 -25.85
N LEU A 55 10.04 22.75 -25.23
CA LEU A 55 10.02 23.18 -23.85
C LEU A 55 10.49 22.06 -22.91
N PRO A 56 11.31 22.39 -21.90
CA PRO A 56 11.68 21.43 -20.86
C PRO A 56 10.43 20.81 -20.24
N LYS A 57 10.43 19.47 -20.10
CA LYS A 57 9.34 18.77 -19.41
C LYS A 57 9.25 19.31 -17.99
N ILE A 58 8.08 19.83 -17.62
CA ILE A 58 7.82 20.23 -16.23
C ILE A 58 7.99 18.99 -15.37
N GLN A 59 9.06 18.97 -14.59
CA GLN A 59 9.18 18.04 -13.49
C GLN A 59 8.10 18.45 -12.50
N ASN A 60 6.98 17.74 -12.49
CA ASN A 60 5.99 17.82 -11.43
C ASN A 60 6.65 17.36 -10.13
N LYS A 61 7.43 18.24 -9.48
CA LYS A 61 7.79 18.09 -8.07
C LYS A 61 6.53 18.36 -7.25
N LYS A 62 5.54 17.47 -7.35
CA LYS A 62 4.67 17.22 -6.21
C LYS A 62 5.62 16.72 -5.13
N ILE A 63 5.95 17.59 -4.18
CA ILE A 63 6.53 17.18 -2.91
C ILE A 63 5.44 16.32 -2.26
N SER A 64 5.46 15.04 -2.60
CA SER A 64 4.67 14.02 -1.95
C SER A 64 5.20 13.97 -0.53
N VAL A 65 4.46 14.54 0.42
CA VAL A 65 4.72 14.31 1.84
C VAL A 65 4.76 12.79 2.01
N LYS A 66 5.93 12.27 2.41
CA LYS A 66 6.11 10.83 2.60
C LYS A 66 5.18 10.43 3.74
N LYS A 67 4.24 9.53 3.43
CA LYS A 67 3.37 8.95 4.44
C LYS A 67 4.21 8.20 5.49
N THR A 68 3.85 8.36 6.76
CA THR A 68 4.43 7.52 7.82
C THR A 68 3.97 6.07 7.64
N ILE A 69 4.58 5.10 8.34
CA ILE A 69 4.15 3.69 8.29
C ILE A 69 2.67 3.55 8.66
N GLU A 70 2.23 4.31 9.67
CA GLU A 70 0.87 4.28 10.21
C GLU A 70 -0.19 4.74 9.19
N GLU A 71 0.20 5.59 8.25
CA GLU A 71 -0.68 6.11 7.19
C GLU A 71 -0.71 5.21 5.95
N LYS A 72 0.11 4.14 5.92
CA LYS A 72 0.17 3.23 4.77
C LYS A 72 -0.97 2.23 4.84
N SER A 73 -1.56 1.99 3.67
CA SER A 73 -2.74 1.13 3.55
C SER A 73 -2.52 -0.27 4.10
N TYR A 74 -1.31 -0.84 3.98
CA TYR A 74 -1.00 -2.18 4.49
C TYR A 74 -1.02 -2.21 6.02
N TYR A 75 -0.45 -1.19 6.67
CA TYR A 75 -0.47 -1.04 8.13
C TYR A 75 -1.90 -0.86 8.65
N LEU A 76 -2.68 0.03 8.03
CA LEU A 76 -4.08 0.24 8.39
C LEU A 76 -4.92 -1.03 8.25
N TRP A 77 -4.66 -1.80 7.19
CA TRP A 77 -5.32 -3.08 6.93
C TRP A 77 -5.01 -4.13 8.01
N LEU A 78 -3.78 -4.22 8.50
CA LEU A 78 -3.43 -5.10 9.62
C LEU A 78 -4.11 -4.66 10.93
N ASN A 79 -4.12 -3.35 11.24
CA ASN A 79 -4.77 -2.85 12.46
C ASN A 79 -6.28 -3.09 12.44
N PHE A 80 -6.93 -2.92 11.29
CA PHE A 80 -8.34 -3.25 11.12
C PHE A 80 -8.64 -4.70 11.57
N TYR A 81 -7.88 -5.69 11.06
CA TYR A 81 -8.08 -7.07 11.49
C TYR A 81 -7.72 -7.31 12.95
N LEU A 82 -6.67 -6.65 13.46
CA LEU A 82 -6.29 -6.78 14.86
C LEU A 82 -7.42 -6.29 15.78
N ASP A 83 -8.05 -5.16 15.46
CA ASP A 83 -9.17 -4.61 16.22
C ASP A 83 -10.38 -5.56 16.21
N GLU A 84 -10.76 -6.06 15.04
CA GLU A 84 -11.88 -7.02 14.90
C GLU A 84 -11.60 -8.35 15.62
N ILE A 85 -10.36 -8.86 15.53
CA ILE A 85 -9.94 -10.05 16.26
C ILE A 85 -9.96 -9.79 17.78
N ASN A 86 -9.58 -8.60 18.24
CA ASN A 86 -9.61 -8.25 19.66
C ASN A 86 -11.04 -8.18 20.18
N ILE A 87 -11.97 -7.60 19.41
CA ILE A 87 -13.41 -7.60 19.73
C ILE A 87 -13.93 -9.04 19.86
N PHE A 88 -13.61 -9.88 18.88
CA PHE A 88 -13.99 -11.30 18.91
C PHE A 88 -13.37 -12.02 20.12
N SER A 89 -12.08 -11.82 20.37
CA SER A 89 -11.34 -12.51 21.42
C SER A 89 -11.88 -12.18 22.81
N ASN A 90 -12.18 -10.90 23.07
CA ASN A 90 -12.75 -10.46 24.33
C ASN A 90 -14.09 -11.15 24.66
N SER A 91 -14.84 -11.57 23.65
CA SER A 91 -16.17 -12.20 23.81
C SER A 91 -16.14 -13.73 23.72
N ASN A 92 -15.10 -14.32 23.12
CA ASN A 92 -15.12 -15.72 22.71
C ASN A 92 -13.91 -16.54 23.16
N LEU A 93 -12.88 -15.92 23.76
CA LEU A 93 -11.70 -16.64 24.24
C LEU A 93 -11.71 -16.83 25.76
N PRO A 94 -11.24 -17.99 26.26
CA PRO A 94 -10.98 -18.18 27.69
C PRO A 94 -9.88 -17.25 28.22
N LYS A 95 -9.96 -16.84 29.49
CA LYS A 95 -9.04 -15.84 30.11
C LYS A 95 -7.54 -16.15 30.01
N ASN A 96 -7.15 -17.43 29.92
CA ASN A 96 -5.75 -17.85 29.89
C ASN A 96 -5.28 -18.30 28.50
N LYS A 97 -6.09 -18.06 27.47
CA LYS A 97 -5.82 -18.43 26.09
C LYS A 97 -5.64 -17.18 25.24
N TYR A 98 -4.76 -17.27 24.25
CA TYR A 98 -4.51 -16.20 23.29
C TYR A 98 -4.71 -16.69 21.86
N GLY A 99 -5.28 -15.85 21.00
CA GLY A 99 -5.43 -16.13 19.57
C GLY A 99 -4.07 -16.09 18.87
N VAL A 100 -3.75 -17.14 18.11
CA VAL A 100 -2.52 -17.19 17.31
C VAL A 100 -2.52 -16.09 16.24
N TRP A 101 -3.68 -15.82 15.63
CA TRP A 101 -3.86 -14.72 14.68
C TRP A 101 -3.58 -13.34 15.30
N THR A 102 -3.96 -13.12 16.56
CA THR A 102 -3.65 -11.89 17.30
C THR A 102 -2.13 -11.70 17.37
N LEU A 103 -1.41 -12.73 17.82
CA LEU A 103 0.05 -12.67 17.97
C LEU A 103 0.77 -12.46 16.62
N LEU A 104 0.30 -13.13 15.57
CA LEU A 104 0.85 -12.97 14.21
C LEU A 104 0.77 -11.52 13.72
N ILE A 105 -0.41 -10.91 13.84
CA ILE A 105 -0.64 -9.56 13.35
C ILE A 105 0.08 -8.52 14.21
N GLU A 106 0.09 -8.69 15.54
CA GLU A 106 0.83 -7.82 16.46
C GLU A 106 2.33 -7.76 16.13
N GLU A 107 2.97 -8.93 15.96
CA GLU A 107 4.39 -9.00 15.65
C GLU A 107 4.69 -8.47 14.23
N GLU A 108 3.79 -8.70 13.28
CA GLU A 108 3.94 -8.12 11.94
C GLU A 108 3.87 -6.59 11.97
N ILE A 109 2.89 -6.01 12.68
CA ILE A 109 2.75 -4.56 12.87
C ILE A 109 3.99 -3.98 13.56
N LYS A 110 4.50 -4.65 14.59
CA LYS A 110 5.73 -4.26 15.29
C LYS A 110 6.93 -4.24 14.36
N LEU A 111 7.12 -5.29 13.55
CA LEU A 111 8.18 -5.36 12.55
C LEU A 111 8.09 -4.25 11.50
N LEU A 112 6.88 -3.88 11.06
CA LEU A 112 6.71 -2.74 10.14
C LEU A 112 7.18 -1.43 10.76
N LYS A 113 6.97 -1.23 12.07
CA LYS A 113 7.45 -0.05 12.80
C LYS A 113 8.96 -0.07 13.02
N GLU A 114 9.54 -1.24 13.26
CA GLU A 114 10.98 -1.38 13.50
C GLU A 114 11.79 -1.27 12.20
N LEU A 115 11.37 -1.96 11.15
CA LEU A 115 12.09 -2.02 9.88
C LEU A 115 11.83 -0.81 8.97
N GLN A 116 10.71 -0.10 9.18
CA GLN A 116 10.31 1.08 8.41
C GLN A 116 10.38 0.88 6.87
N PRO A 117 9.85 -0.21 6.29
CA PRO A 117 9.87 -0.40 4.84
C PRO A 117 9.12 0.71 4.11
N VAL A 118 9.56 1.04 2.89
CA VAL A 118 8.90 2.09 2.09
C VAL A 118 7.45 1.72 1.79
N LEU A 119 7.12 0.42 1.69
CA LEU A 119 5.79 -0.10 1.34
C LEU A 119 5.25 0.54 0.06
N GLY A 120 6.14 0.74 -0.91
CA GLY A 120 5.76 1.03 -2.29
C GLY A 120 5.10 -0.18 -2.95
N LEU A 121 4.78 -0.08 -4.24
CA LEU A 121 4.20 -1.21 -4.98
C LEU A 121 5.04 -2.50 -4.87
N PRO A 122 6.38 -2.48 -5.03
CA PRO A 122 7.18 -3.71 -4.94
C PRO A 122 7.10 -4.38 -3.57
N ASP A 123 7.31 -3.61 -2.49
CA ASP A 123 7.19 -4.11 -1.12
C ASP A 123 5.77 -4.61 -0.82
N THR A 124 4.74 -3.88 -1.25
CA THR A 124 3.34 -4.25 -0.99
C THR A 124 2.98 -5.58 -1.66
N LEU A 125 3.49 -5.84 -2.87
CA LEU A 125 3.31 -7.13 -3.53
C LEU A 125 3.98 -8.27 -2.76
N LYS A 126 5.14 -8.02 -2.16
CA LYS A 126 5.86 -9.00 -1.33
C LYS A 126 5.20 -9.21 0.03
N ALA A 127 4.67 -8.15 0.64
CA ALA A 127 3.89 -8.22 1.87
C ALA A 127 2.63 -9.06 1.69
N LYS A 128 1.96 -8.91 0.53
CA LYS A 128 0.85 -9.77 0.11
C LYS A 128 1.23 -11.23 -0.16
N ASN A 129 2.49 -11.63 -0.07
CA ASN A 129 2.86 -13.04 -0.15
C ASN A 129 3.10 -13.68 1.22
N LEU A 130 2.99 -12.90 2.31
CA LEU A 130 3.05 -13.42 3.68
C LEU A 130 1.92 -14.40 4.03
N TYR A 131 0.95 -14.64 3.14
CA TYR A 131 -0.06 -15.70 3.34
C TYR A 131 0.61 -17.07 3.61
N GLU A 132 1.68 -17.38 2.89
CA GLU A 132 2.40 -18.65 3.03
C GLU A 132 3.07 -18.73 4.42
N ASN A 133 3.84 -17.70 4.79
CA ASN A 133 4.45 -17.60 6.13
C ASN A 133 3.42 -17.69 7.25
N ARG A 134 2.30 -16.95 7.16
CA ARG A 134 1.24 -17.00 8.18
C ARG A 134 0.65 -18.41 8.31
N LYS A 135 0.41 -19.08 7.18
CA LYS A 135 -0.10 -20.47 7.18
C LYS A 135 0.88 -21.44 7.81
N GLU A 136 2.16 -21.33 7.47
CA GLU A 136 3.23 -22.15 8.06
C GLU A 136 3.34 -21.91 9.56
N LEU A 137 3.31 -20.65 10.01
CA LEU A 137 3.36 -20.29 11.42
C LEU A 137 2.13 -20.78 12.20
N ILE A 138 0.94 -20.77 11.58
CA ILE A 138 -0.26 -21.36 12.17
C ILE A 138 -0.10 -22.87 12.33
N ASN A 139 0.36 -23.58 11.30
CA ASN A 139 0.63 -25.02 11.40
C ASN A 139 1.68 -25.31 12.48
N LYS A 140 2.72 -24.48 12.55
CA LYS A 140 3.76 -24.56 13.59
C LYS A 140 3.16 -24.36 14.99
N ALA A 141 2.21 -23.45 15.15
CA ALA A 141 1.50 -23.24 16.41
C ALA A 141 0.80 -24.54 16.87
N PHE A 142 0.15 -25.28 15.96
CA PHE A 142 -0.46 -26.57 16.27
C PHE A 142 0.56 -27.67 16.61
N SER A 143 1.67 -27.76 15.85
CA SER A 143 2.62 -28.86 16.01
C SER A 143 3.62 -28.68 17.15
N GLU A 144 4.03 -27.44 17.44
CA GLU A 144 5.15 -27.15 18.36
C GLU A 144 4.73 -26.37 19.61
N PHE A 145 3.55 -25.72 19.60
CA PHE A 145 3.12 -24.81 20.67
C PHE A 145 1.76 -25.19 21.27
N ASP A 146 1.33 -26.44 21.07
CA ASP A 146 0.08 -27.01 21.60
C ASP A 146 -1.18 -26.19 21.27
N ALA A 147 -1.18 -25.49 20.13
CA ALA A 147 -2.37 -24.75 19.71
C ALA A 147 -3.55 -25.69 19.49
N LYS A 148 -4.75 -25.20 19.79
CA LYS A 148 -6.01 -25.89 19.53
C LYS A 148 -6.98 -24.90 18.89
N ASN A 149 -7.92 -25.39 18.09
CA ASN A 149 -8.97 -24.52 17.60
C ASN A 149 -9.89 -24.11 18.74
N ASN A 150 -10.28 -22.84 18.73
CA ASN A 150 -11.36 -22.34 19.56
C ASN A 150 -12.70 -22.92 19.08
N ASP A 151 -13.66 -23.05 19.99
CA ASP A 151 -14.99 -23.58 19.68
C ASP A 151 -15.73 -22.70 18.66
N LYS A 152 -15.50 -21.38 18.73
CA LYS A 152 -16.00 -20.41 17.77
C LYS A 152 -14.92 -20.04 16.77
N CYS A 153 -15.32 -20.01 15.50
CA CYS A 153 -14.47 -19.60 14.38
C CYS A 153 -14.55 -18.09 14.16
N PHE A 154 -13.56 -17.53 13.46
CA PHE A 154 -13.55 -16.14 13.03
C PHE A 154 -13.49 -16.09 11.50
N ASN A 155 -14.50 -15.48 10.88
CA ASN A 155 -14.61 -15.40 9.43
C ASN A 155 -14.06 -14.05 8.94
N PHE A 156 -12.83 -14.06 8.44
CA PHE A 156 -12.13 -12.84 8.01
C PHE A 156 -12.80 -12.18 6.79
N ASP A 157 -13.36 -12.99 5.88
CA ASP A 157 -14.04 -12.49 4.69
C ASP A 157 -15.33 -11.75 5.07
N GLU A 158 -16.10 -12.32 6.00
CA GLU A 158 -17.34 -11.71 6.48
C GLU A 158 -17.09 -10.40 7.22
N VAL A 159 -16.04 -10.35 8.04
CA VAL A 159 -15.61 -9.12 8.72
C VAL A 159 -15.30 -8.02 7.70
N LEU A 160 -14.53 -8.33 6.65
CA LEU A 160 -14.22 -7.35 5.61
C LEU A 160 -15.46 -6.88 4.84
N ASN A 161 -16.34 -7.82 4.46
CA ASN A 161 -17.56 -7.52 3.70
C ASN A 161 -18.54 -6.66 4.51
N ASN A 162 -18.66 -6.90 5.81
CA ASN A 162 -19.52 -6.13 6.70
C ASN A 162 -19.01 -4.69 6.93
N SER A 163 -17.70 -4.45 6.72
CA SER A 163 -17.04 -3.16 6.91
C SER A 163 -16.81 -2.37 5.61
N GLU A 164 -17.40 -2.78 4.47
CA GLU A 164 -17.18 -2.18 3.13
C GLU A 164 -17.34 -0.66 3.07
N LYS A 165 -18.13 -0.06 3.96
CA LYS A 165 -18.35 1.39 4.04
C LYS A 165 -17.17 2.14 4.64
N ASP A 166 -16.39 1.48 5.49
CA ASP A 166 -15.34 2.07 6.32
C ASP A 166 -13.92 1.65 5.91
N VAL A 167 -13.80 0.58 5.10
CA VAL A 167 -12.51 0.09 4.58
C VAL A 167 -12.22 0.53 3.14
N GLY A 168 -10.94 0.49 2.76
CA GLY A 168 -10.52 0.85 1.40
C GLY A 168 -11.11 -0.10 0.35
N LYS A 169 -11.71 0.46 -0.72
CA LYS A 169 -12.40 -0.28 -1.81
C LYS A 169 -11.63 -1.44 -2.47
N ASN A 170 -10.31 -1.52 -2.27
CA ASN A 170 -9.44 -2.54 -2.87
C ASN A 170 -8.77 -3.44 -1.82
N TRP A 171 -9.18 -3.36 -0.56
CA TRP A 171 -8.71 -4.27 0.48
C TRP A 171 -9.27 -5.66 0.20
N LYS A 172 -8.45 -6.66 0.51
CA LYS A 172 -8.79 -8.07 0.35
C LYS A 172 -8.63 -8.76 1.70
N SER A 173 -9.17 -9.96 1.81
CA SER A 173 -9.07 -10.71 3.06
C SER A 173 -7.63 -11.05 3.43
N ILE A 174 -7.31 -11.03 4.73
CA ILE A 174 -6.00 -11.50 5.24
C ILE A 174 -5.83 -13.00 5.06
N THR A 175 -6.90 -13.71 4.72
CA THR A 175 -6.96 -15.13 4.38
C THR A 175 -7.38 -15.40 2.92
N GLU A 176 -7.34 -14.40 2.02
CA GLU A 176 -7.79 -14.56 0.62
C GLU A 176 -7.20 -15.80 -0.09
N LYS A 177 -5.90 -16.09 0.14
CA LYS A 177 -5.22 -17.25 -0.45
C LYS A 177 -5.32 -18.54 0.37
N ASP A 178 -6.02 -18.51 1.51
CA ASP A 178 -6.26 -19.65 2.38
C ASP A 178 -7.68 -19.60 3.01
N PRO A 179 -8.76 -19.80 2.23
CA PRO A 179 -10.13 -19.65 2.71
C PRO A 179 -10.51 -20.61 3.86
N GLU A 180 -9.81 -21.74 4.00
CA GLU A 180 -10.02 -22.67 5.12
C GLU A 180 -9.70 -22.02 6.48
N ALA A 181 -8.84 -21.00 6.51
CA ALA A 181 -8.54 -20.26 7.73
C ALA A 181 -9.79 -19.57 8.33
N ASN A 182 -10.81 -19.24 7.53
CA ASN A 182 -12.09 -18.68 8.01
C ASN A 182 -12.91 -19.67 8.86
N LYS A 183 -12.59 -20.96 8.81
CA LYS A 183 -13.28 -22.01 9.57
C LYS A 183 -12.55 -22.41 10.85
N THR A 184 -11.52 -21.65 11.23
CA THR A 184 -10.68 -21.97 12.38
C THR A 184 -10.31 -20.69 13.11
N PHE A 185 -10.02 -20.82 14.41
CA PHE A 185 -9.39 -19.75 15.17
C PHE A 185 -8.44 -20.39 16.19
N PRO A 186 -7.16 -20.57 15.83
CA PRO A 186 -6.21 -21.26 16.70
C PRO A 186 -5.93 -20.43 17.95
N ILE A 187 -5.93 -21.09 19.11
CA ILE A 187 -5.65 -20.53 20.42
C ILE A 187 -4.54 -21.32 21.12
N ILE A 188 -3.72 -20.62 21.89
CA ILE A 188 -2.61 -21.20 22.67
C ILE A 188 -2.70 -20.81 24.14
N ASP A 189 -2.04 -21.56 25.03
CA ASP A 189 -1.88 -21.19 26.43
C ASP A 189 -0.84 -20.09 26.62
N SER A 190 -1.04 -19.28 27.66
CA SER A 190 -0.13 -18.18 28.02
C SER A 190 1.33 -18.59 28.16
N ALA A 191 1.59 -19.83 28.60
CA ALA A 191 2.94 -20.38 28.76
C ALA A 191 3.74 -20.47 27.43
N ASN A 192 3.06 -20.54 26.28
CA ASN A 192 3.69 -20.68 24.97
C ASN A 192 3.77 -19.35 24.19
N ILE A 193 3.18 -18.26 24.69
CA ILE A 193 3.08 -16.98 23.98
C ILE A 193 4.46 -16.44 23.58
N GLU A 194 5.39 -16.30 24.53
CA GLU A 194 6.70 -15.68 24.25
C GLU A 194 7.54 -16.50 23.28
N LYS A 195 7.45 -17.84 23.36
CA LYS A 195 8.16 -18.72 22.45
C LYS A 195 7.59 -18.63 21.03
N LEU A 196 6.26 -18.60 20.91
CA LEU A 196 5.60 -18.44 19.61
C LEU A 196 5.87 -17.05 19.03
N ARG A 197 5.79 -15.98 19.83
CA ARG A 197 6.15 -14.61 19.40
C ARG A 197 7.56 -14.59 18.83
N SER A 198 8.53 -15.18 19.54
CA SER A 198 9.92 -15.25 19.06
C SER A 198 10.03 -15.94 17.70
N ALA A 199 9.33 -17.09 17.53
CA ALA A 199 9.31 -17.81 16.25
C ALA A 199 8.65 -17.00 15.11
N ILE A 200 7.54 -16.31 15.41
CA ILE A 200 6.87 -15.42 14.45
C ILE A 200 7.79 -14.26 14.05
N THR A 201 8.40 -13.57 15.02
CA THR A 201 9.27 -12.44 14.78
C THR A 201 10.47 -12.84 13.91
N GLU A 202 11.09 -13.99 14.20
CA GLU A 202 12.23 -14.50 13.44
C GLU A 202 11.85 -14.79 11.97
N ASP A 203 10.76 -15.54 11.76
CA ASP A 203 10.28 -15.92 10.44
C ASP A 203 9.91 -14.69 9.60
N LEU A 204 9.03 -13.83 10.14
CA LEU A 204 8.56 -12.64 9.44
C LEU A 204 9.68 -11.64 9.21
N SER A 205 10.57 -11.41 10.18
CA SER A 205 11.70 -10.48 10.01
C SER A 205 12.64 -10.94 8.91
N THR A 206 12.95 -12.25 8.86
CA THR A 206 13.80 -12.85 7.84
C THR A 206 13.15 -12.69 6.47
N TYR A 207 11.89 -13.08 6.33
CA TYR A 207 11.15 -12.93 5.06
C TYR A 207 11.13 -11.47 4.59
N MET A 208 10.81 -10.51 5.47
CA MET A 208 10.73 -9.10 5.12
C MET A 208 12.08 -8.58 4.62
N LYS A 209 13.18 -8.86 5.33
CA LYS A 209 14.54 -8.41 4.95
C LYS A 209 14.98 -9.00 3.61
N ASP A 210 14.66 -10.27 3.36
CA ASP A 210 15.09 -10.96 2.14
C ASP A 210 14.26 -10.55 0.91
N ASN A 211 12.99 -10.22 1.12
CA ASN A 211 12.04 -10.03 0.03
C ASN A 211 11.69 -8.58 -0.26
N TYR A 212 11.67 -7.68 0.73
CA TYR A 212 11.24 -6.30 0.52
C TYR A 212 12.38 -5.49 -0.11
N PRO A 213 12.24 -5.02 -1.37
CA PRO A 213 13.31 -4.29 -2.03
C PRO A 213 13.76 -3.05 -1.27
N SER A 214 12.87 -2.35 -0.57
CA SER A 214 13.24 -1.15 0.19
C SER A 214 14.09 -1.39 1.44
N LEU A 215 14.15 -2.65 1.92
CA LEU A 215 14.98 -3.03 3.07
C LEU A 215 16.36 -3.53 2.67
N LYS A 216 16.58 -3.79 1.37
CA LYS A 216 17.89 -4.15 0.86
C LYS A 216 18.76 -2.90 0.89
N LYS A 217 19.97 -3.02 1.43
CA LYS A 217 20.98 -1.96 1.27
C LYS A 217 21.25 -1.81 -0.22
N ASP A 218 21.19 -0.59 -0.73
CA ASP A 218 21.69 -0.28 -2.06
C ASP A 218 23.15 -0.74 -2.11
N LEU A 219 23.46 -1.69 -3.00
CA LEU A 219 24.81 -2.13 -3.32
C LEU A 219 25.46 -1.14 -4.29
#